data_AF-A0A848WGQ0-F1
#
_entry.id   AF-A0A848WGQ0-F1
#
_cell.length_a   1.000
_cell.length_b   1.000
_cell.length_c   1.000
_cell.angle_alpha   90.00
_cell.angle_beta   90.00
_cell.angle_gamma   90.00
#
_symmetry.space_group_name_H-M   'P 1'
#
loop_
_entity.id
_entity.type
_entity.pdbx_description
1 polymer ?
#
loop_
_entity_poly.entity_id
_entity_poly.type
_entity_poly.pdbx_seq_one_letter_code
_entity_poly.pdbx_strand_id
1 'polypeptide(L)'
;MKKAKPHLFSPKADGEWLKNLQESLPSIQERQREFLASLPDPLLPPWKQYPDLPAGSMGWKMGAGEDYVMHFMRWFADLPKARQVEYVSENPPPKHWYWIYDRSSLA
;
A
#
# COMPACT_ATOMS: atom_id res chain seq x y z
N MET A 1 29.30 -6.61 12.23
CA MET A 1 28.47 -6.57 11.01
C MET A 1 28.25 -5.12 10.61
N LYS A 2 28.83 -4.63 9.51
CA LYS A 2 28.64 -3.25 9.05
C LYS A 2 27.46 -3.24 8.06
N LYS A 3 26.35 -2.58 8.40
CA LYS A 3 25.25 -2.35 7.45
C LYS A 3 25.77 -1.42 6.34
N ALA A 4 25.64 -1.83 5.08
CA ALA A 4 25.97 -0.98 3.94
C ALA A 4 25.05 0.25 3.94
N LYS A 5 25.63 1.43 3.67
CA LYS A 5 24.86 2.67 3.49
C LYS A 5 24.04 2.53 2.20
N PRO A 6 22.75 2.90 2.16
CA PRO A 6 22.08 3.07 0.87
C PRO A 6 22.85 4.15 0.11
N HIS A 7 23.35 3.81 -1.07
CA HIS A 7 23.96 4.79 -1.97
C HIS A 7 22.89 5.83 -2.29
N LEU A 8 23.02 7.03 -1.73
CA LEU A 8 22.27 8.20 -2.19
C LEU A 8 22.70 8.43 -3.64
N PHE A 9 21.77 8.21 -4.57
CA PHE A 9 21.93 8.54 -5.97
C PHE A 9 22.35 10.01 -6.11
N SER A 10 23.58 10.24 -6.57
CA SER A 10 24.12 11.58 -6.90
C SER A 10 24.35 11.62 -8.40
N PRO A 11 23.36 12.05 -9.21
CA PRO A 11 23.49 12.03 -10.66
C PRO A 11 24.55 13.04 -11.13
N LYS A 12 25.40 12.61 -12.06
CA LYS A 12 26.26 13.53 -12.84
C LYS A 12 25.40 14.23 -13.90
N ALA A 13 25.70 15.50 -14.16
CA ALA A 13 24.92 16.40 -15.00
C ALA A 13 25.18 16.24 -16.52
N ASP A 14 25.43 15.02 -16.99
CA ASP A 14 25.86 14.70 -18.37
C ASP A 14 24.77 14.01 -19.21
N GLY A 15 23.55 13.89 -18.68
CA GLY A 15 22.41 13.29 -19.39
C GLY A 15 22.44 11.76 -19.46
N GLU A 16 23.54 11.11 -19.05
CA GLU A 16 23.58 9.66 -18.84
C GLU A 16 22.69 9.22 -17.67
N TRP A 17 22.37 10.15 -16.75
CA TRP A 17 21.50 9.89 -15.61
C TRP A 17 20.11 9.39 -16.00
N LEU A 18 19.55 9.81 -17.14
CA LEU A 18 18.23 9.35 -17.60
C LEU A 18 18.26 7.87 -18.05
N LYS A 19 19.31 7.47 -18.75
CA LYS A 19 19.49 6.10 -19.23
C LYS A 19 19.75 5.15 -18.06
N ASN A 20 20.67 5.55 -17.18
CA ASN A 20 21.01 4.78 -16.00
C ASN A 20 19.84 4.69 -15.00
N LEU A 21 18.96 5.71 -14.94
CA LEU A 21 17.76 5.69 -14.10
C LEU A 21 16.71 4.70 -14.63
N GLN A 22 16.51 4.64 -15.94
CA GLN A 22 15.59 3.68 -16.55
C GLN A 22 16.06 2.23 -16.37
N GLU A 23 17.37 1.98 -16.43
CA GLU A 23 17.95 0.65 -16.22
C GLU A 23 17.98 0.22 -14.75
N SER A 24 18.05 1.17 -13.82
CA SER A 24 18.20 0.89 -12.38
C SER A 24 16.89 0.93 -11.59
N LEU A 25 15.84 1.57 -12.12
CA LEU A 25 14.53 1.55 -11.48
C LEU A 25 13.74 0.32 -11.96
N PRO A 26 13.29 -0.57 -11.07
CA PRO A 26 12.30 -1.56 -11.45
C PRO A 26 11.10 -0.87 -12.11
N SER A 27 10.42 -1.55 -13.03
CA SER A 27 9.20 -0.98 -13.59
C SER A 27 8.19 -0.72 -12.45
N ILE A 28 7.32 0.28 -12.62
CA ILE A 28 6.24 0.53 -11.64
C ILE A 28 5.42 -0.74 -11.40
N GLN A 29 5.20 -1.53 -12.46
CA GLN A 29 4.49 -2.80 -12.40
C GLN A 29 5.23 -3.86 -11.57
N GLU A 30 6.54 -3.96 -11.69
CA GLU A 30 7.34 -4.91 -10.92
C GLU A 30 7.38 -4.55 -9.44
N ARG A 31 7.58 -3.26 -9.10
CA ARG A 31 7.48 -2.78 -7.72
C ARG A 31 6.12 -3.07 -7.12
N GLN A 32 5.05 -2.83 -7.88
CA GLN A 32 3.69 -3.13 -7.44
C GLN A 32 3.50 -4.63 -7.21
N ARG A 33 3.96 -5.48 -8.14
CA ARG A 33 3.87 -6.94 -7.99
C ARG A 33 4.62 -7.46 -6.77
N GLU A 34 5.83 -6.99 -6.54
CA GLU A 34 6.63 -7.34 -5.36
C GLU A 34 5.96 -6.86 -4.06
N PHE A 35 5.45 -5.63 -4.08
CA PHE A 35 4.68 -5.09 -2.96
C PHE A 35 3.48 -5.99 -2.64
N LEU A 36 2.63 -6.29 -3.62
CA LEU A 36 1.45 -7.13 -3.43
C LEU A 36 1.79 -8.55 -2.96
N ALA A 37 2.87 -9.13 -3.51
CA ALA A 37 3.35 -10.45 -3.08
C ALA A 37 3.89 -10.46 -1.64
N SER A 38 4.27 -9.30 -1.10
CA SER A 38 4.74 -9.16 0.29
C SER A 38 3.62 -8.95 1.31
N LEU A 39 2.38 -8.71 0.84
CA LEU A 39 1.26 -8.42 1.74
C LEU A 39 0.74 -9.70 2.42
N PRO A 40 0.17 -9.58 3.63
CA PRO A 40 -0.42 -10.70 4.34
C PRO A 40 -1.67 -11.25 3.63
N ASP A 41 -1.95 -12.55 3.79
CA ASP A 41 -3.20 -13.19 3.39
C ASP A 41 -3.85 -13.88 4.61
N PRO A 42 -5.04 -13.42 5.08
CA PRO A 42 -5.81 -12.29 4.57
C PRO A 42 -5.12 -10.93 4.81
N LEU A 43 -5.45 -9.94 3.98
CA LEU A 43 -4.95 -8.57 4.18
C LEU A 43 -5.35 -8.04 5.56
N LEU A 44 -4.50 -7.23 6.17
CA LEU A 44 -4.80 -6.54 7.42
C LEU A 44 -5.68 -5.30 7.15
N PRO A 45 -6.53 -4.88 8.10
CA PRO A 45 -7.19 -3.60 7.93
C PRO A 45 -6.15 -2.46 7.97
N PRO A 46 -6.37 -1.33 7.29
CA PRO A 46 -5.35 -0.28 7.15
C PRO A 46 -4.76 0.23 8.47
N TRP A 47 -5.56 0.33 9.54
CA TRP A 47 -5.10 0.75 10.86
C TRP A 47 -4.23 -0.28 11.60
N LYS A 48 -4.22 -1.55 11.16
CA LYS A 48 -3.28 -2.56 11.66
C LYS A 48 -2.02 -2.63 10.80
N GLN A 49 -2.12 -2.41 9.50
CA GLN A 49 -0.96 -2.38 8.60
C GLN A 49 -0.09 -1.14 8.82
N TYR A 50 -0.71 0.03 8.95
CA TYR A 50 -0.05 1.31 9.20
C TYR A 50 -0.60 1.95 10.48
N PRO A 51 -0.23 1.43 11.67
CA PRO A 51 -0.78 1.91 12.94
C PRO A 51 -0.42 3.37 13.23
N ASP A 52 0.71 3.85 12.69
CA ASP A 52 1.20 5.21 12.88
C ASP A 52 0.61 6.23 11.89
N LEU A 53 -0.22 5.79 10.92
CA LEU A 53 -0.79 6.64 9.89
C LEU A 53 -2.27 6.98 10.22
N PRO A 54 -2.59 8.22 10.65
CA PRO A 54 -3.96 8.57 11.04
C PRO A 54 -4.95 8.47 9.87
N ALA A 55 -6.21 8.13 10.15
CA ALA A 55 -7.25 7.93 9.13
C ALA A 55 -7.43 9.10 8.13
N GLY A 56 -7.29 10.34 8.60
CA GLY A 56 -7.42 11.55 7.77
C GLY A 56 -6.12 12.02 7.10
N SER A 57 -5.04 11.25 7.21
CA SER A 57 -3.73 11.64 6.68
C SER A 57 -3.72 11.69 5.15
N MET A 58 -2.96 12.64 4.59
CA MET A 58 -2.66 12.66 3.15
C MET A 58 -1.86 11.44 2.69
N GLY A 59 -1.19 10.72 3.60
CA GLY A 59 -0.47 9.48 3.25
C GLY A 59 -1.37 8.35 2.74
N TRP A 60 -2.69 8.43 2.94
CA TRP A 60 -3.66 7.52 2.31
C TRP A 60 -4.03 7.91 0.88
N LYS A 61 -3.63 9.10 0.43
CA LYS A 61 -3.89 9.65 -0.90
C LYS A 61 -2.63 9.85 -1.73
N MET A 62 -1.47 9.50 -1.16
CA MET A 62 -0.17 9.58 -1.82
C MET A 62 0.77 8.50 -1.27
N GLY A 63 1.38 7.73 -2.17
CA GLY A 63 2.43 6.76 -1.85
C GLY A 63 1.89 5.43 -1.30
N ALA A 64 2.69 4.75 -0.47
CA ALA A 64 2.41 3.36 -0.08
C ALA A 64 1.09 3.14 0.69
N GLY A 65 0.58 4.17 1.38
CA GLY A 65 -0.73 4.09 2.05
C GLY A 65 -1.89 4.08 1.05
N GLU A 66 -1.78 4.85 -0.03
CA GLU A 66 -2.75 4.89 -1.13
C GLU A 66 -2.81 3.54 -1.84
N ASP A 67 -1.66 3.00 -2.23
CA ASP A 67 -1.57 1.68 -2.86
C ASP A 67 -2.22 0.61 -1.98
N TYR A 68 -1.90 0.60 -0.68
CA TYR A 68 -2.48 -0.38 0.24
C TYR A 68 -3.99 -0.24 0.38
N VAL A 69 -4.50 0.97 0.60
CA VAL A 69 -5.95 1.16 0.85
C VAL A 69 -6.78 0.82 -0.40
N MET A 70 -6.29 1.15 -1.60
CA MET A 70 -6.94 0.78 -2.86
C MET A 70 -7.00 -0.75 -3.03
N HIS A 71 -5.88 -1.45 -2.80
CA HIS A 71 -5.85 -2.90 -2.91
C HIS A 71 -6.69 -3.58 -1.83
N PHE A 72 -6.63 -3.07 -0.60
CA PHE A 72 -7.45 -3.56 0.51
C PHE A 72 -8.94 -3.48 0.19
N MET A 73 -9.42 -2.32 -0.28
CA MET A 73 -10.83 -2.13 -0.63
C MET A 73 -11.26 -3.09 -1.73
N ARG A 74 -10.42 -3.27 -2.75
CA ARG A 74 -10.71 -4.19 -3.86
C ARG A 74 -10.78 -5.64 -3.37
N TRP A 75 -9.77 -6.08 -2.63
CA TRP A 75 -9.71 -7.41 -2.04
C TRP A 75 -10.93 -7.69 -1.15
N PHE A 76 -11.28 -6.76 -0.27
CA PHE A 76 -12.43 -6.90 0.63
C PHE A 76 -13.75 -6.95 -0.14
N ALA A 77 -13.90 -6.14 -1.20
CA ALA A 77 -15.09 -6.14 -2.04
C ALA A 77 -15.27 -7.47 -2.81
N ASP A 78 -14.16 -8.11 -3.19
CA ASP A 78 -14.15 -9.39 -3.92
C ASP A 78 -14.40 -10.61 -2.99
N LEU A 79 -14.30 -10.45 -1.65
CA LEU A 79 -14.63 -11.53 -0.71
C LEU A 79 -16.12 -11.93 -0.76
N PRO A 80 -16.45 -13.22 -0.55
CA PRO A 80 -17.83 -13.65 -0.34
C PRO A 80 -18.48 -12.90 0.84
N LYS A 81 -19.79 -12.64 0.76
CA LYS A 81 -20.48 -11.83 1.78
C LYS A 81 -20.34 -12.38 3.21
N ALA A 82 -20.36 -13.70 3.37
CA ALA A 82 -20.13 -14.34 4.67
C ALA A 82 -18.73 -14.03 5.23
N ARG A 83 -17.69 -14.07 4.37
CA ARG A 83 -16.32 -13.74 4.75
C ARG A 83 -16.15 -12.24 5.05
N GLN A 84 -16.85 -11.36 4.33
CA GLN A 84 -16.86 -9.93 4.68
C GLN A 84 -17.42 -9.71 6.11
N VAL A 85 -18.50 -10.40 6.47
CA VAL A 85 -19.12 -10.27 7.81
C VAL A 85 -18.18 -10.79 8.90
N GLU A 86 -17.58 -11.97 8.70
CA GLU A 86 -16.58 -12.55 9.61
C GLU A 86 -15.40 -11.59 9.79
N TYR A 87 -14.83 -11.10 8.69
CA TYR A 87 -13.69 -10.19 8.72
C TYR A 87 -13.98 -8.89 9.47
N VAL A 88 -15.15 -8.28 9.25
CA VAL A 88 -15.56 -7.05 9.95
C VAL A 88 -15.77 -7.31 11.44
N SER A 89 -16.29 -8.48 11.81
CA SER A 89 -16.46 -8.87 13.21
C SER A 89 -15.11 -9.01 13.94
N GLU A 90 -14.09 -9.54 13.26
CA GLU A 90 -12.73 -9.69 13.82
C GLU A 90 -11.91 -8.40 13.77
N ASN A 91 -12.27 -7.49 12.85
CA ASN A 91 -11.56 -6.25 12.59
C ASN A 91 -12.53 -5.05 12.62
N PRO A 92 -13.11 -4.71 13.78
CA PRO A 92 -14.00 -3.57 13.89
C PRO A 92 -13.24 -2.27 13.60
N PRO A 93 -13.83 -1.34 12.83
CA PRO A 93 -13.15 -0.10 12.46
C PRO A 93 -13.04 0.82 13.68
N PRO A 94 -11.86 1.43 13.93
CA PRO A 94 -11.73 2.50 14.89
C PRO A 94 -12.52 3.74 14.45
N LYS A 95 -12.64 4.71 15.35
CA LYS A 95 -13.27 6.00 15.03
C LYS A 95 -12.66 6.59 13.75
N HIS A 96 -13.52 7.07 12.85
CA HIS A 96 -13.16 7.65 11.53
C HIS A 96 -12.78 6.67 10.42
N TRP A 97 -12.90 5.35 10.62
CA TRP A 97 -12.64 4.32 9.60
C TRP A 97 -13.89 3.71 8.97
N TYR A 98 -15.09 4.19 9.31
CA TYR A 98 -16.36 3.54 8.95
C TYR A 98 -16.60 3.35 7.43
N TRP A 99 -15.97 4.16 6.60
CA TRP A 99 -16.06 4.11 5.13
C TRP A 99 -15.29 2.94 4.52
N ILE A 100 -14.31 2.37 5.22
CA ILE A 100 -13.36 1.41 4.63
C ILE A 100 -14.00 0.10 4.13
N TYR A 101 -15.16 -0.26 4.67
CA TYR A 101 -15.94 -1.44 4.30
C TYR A 101 -17.14 -1.10 3.42
N ASP A 102 -17.40 0.18 3.18
CA ASP A 102 -18.52 0.61 2.35
C ASP A 102 -18.16 0.39 0.88
N ARG A 103 -18.96 -0.45 0.22
CA ARG A 103 -18.78 -0.79 -1.20
C ARG A 103 -19.02 0.40 -2.12
N SER A 104 -19.78 1.41 -1.67
CA SER A 104 -20.05 2.63 -2.43
C SER A 104 -18.86 3.60 -2.49
N SER A 105 -17.83 3.38 -1.67
CA SER A 105 -16.59 4.17 -1.65
C SER A 105 -15.70 4.00 -2.89
N LEU A 106 -16.03 3.04 -3.75
CA LEU A 106 -15.27 2.66 -4.94
C LEU A 106 -15.89 3.17 -6.26
N ALA A 107 -16.98 3.94 -6.18
CA ALA A 107 -17.71 4.48 -7.33
C ALA A 107 -17.31 5.91 -7.69
#